data_AF-A0A7X9RXK3-F1
#
_entry.id   AF-A0A7X9RXK3-F1
#
_cell.length_a   1.000
_cell.length_b   1.000
_cell.length_c   1.000
_cell.angle_alpha   90.00
_cell.angle_beta   90.00
_cell.angle_gamma   90.00
#
_symmetry.space_group_name_H-M   'P 1'
#
loop_
_entity.id
_entity.type
_entity.pdbx_description
1 polymer ?
#
loop_
_entity_poly.entity_id
_entity_poly.type
_entity_poly.pdbx_seq_one_letter_code
_entity_poly.pdbx_strand_id
1 'polypeptide(L)'
;MILREKIKNYITLLEEIGEKEFLMPIEEIRLGNQFAELKDIELLKKNLLVDKYLNHKNFHVKRVIAIAFRRLEKFDDLEINNAMKKFLNDPAHWVVYDAIWYFKESKTVDKNIIQIIENLSANTALTEEQLQETSPSSDPTVNMKWMADETLESIKK
;
A
#
# COMPACT_ATOMS: atom_id res chain seq x y z
N MET A 1 11.81 21.36 17.59
CA MET A 1 12.56 20.15 18.00
C MET A 1 11.75 18.84 17.84
N ILE A 2 10.50 18.85 17.34
CA ILE A 2 9.57 17.72 17.57
C ILE A 2 9.45 16.76 16.36
N LEU A 3 9.43 17.27 15.12
CA LEU A 3 9.12 16.44 13.95
C LEU A 3 10.31 15.61 13.45
N ARG A 4 11.51 16.20 13.44
CA ARG A 4 12.75 15.53 12.99
C ARG A 4 13.13 14.36 13.89
N GLU A 5 12.81 14.42 15.17
CA GLU A 5 13.09 13.32 16.11
C GLU A 5 12.05 12.20 15.96
N LYS A 6 10.77 12.56 15.79
CA LYS A 6 9.71 11.59 15.51
C LYS A 6 10.01 10.76 14.27
N ILE A 7 10.38 11.40 13.16
CA ILE A 7 10.67 10.64 11.94
C ILE A 7 11.88 9.74 12.09
N LYS A 8 12.93 10.17 12.80
CA LYS A 8 14.07 9.28 13.10
C LYS A 8 13.62 8.04 13.85
N ASN A 9 12.81 8.20 14.88
CA ASN A 9 12.28 7.07 15.66
C ASN A 9 11.43 6.13 14.78
N TYR A 10 10.58 6.67 13.91
CA TYR A 10 9.77 5.85 13.00
C TYR A 10 10.62 5.12 11.96
N ILE A 11 11.70 5.76 11.50
CA ILE A 11 12.67 5.12 10.61
C ILE A 11 13.40 3.98 11.33
N THR A 12 13.84 4.17 12.57
CA THR A 12 14.43 3.07 13.37
C THR A 12 13.45 1.91 13.51
N LEU A 13 12.18 2.18 13.83
CA LEU A 13 11.15 1.14 13.92
C LEU A 13 10.90 0.43 12.58
N LEU A 14 10.95 1.17 11.47
CA LEU A 14 10.83 0.60 10.13
C LEU A 14 12.01 -0.33 9.81
N GLU A 15 13.23 0.06 10.19
CA GLU A 15 14.43 -0.77 10.04
C GLU A 15 14.35 -2.03 10.92
N GLU A 16 13.88 -1.93 12.17
CA GLU A 16 13.63 -3.08 13.04
C GLU A 16 12.59 -4.05 12.45
N ILE A 17 11.52 -3.53 11.85
CA ILE A 17 10.54 -4.33 11.12
C ILE A 17 11.20 -5.06 9.95
N GLY A 18 12.14 -4.42 9.27
CA GLY A 18 12.87 -5.02 8.14
C GLY A 18 13.58 -6.32 8.48
N GLU A 19 13.96 -6.52 9.74
CA GLU A 19 14.66 -7.70 10.25
C GLU A 19 13.72 -8.80 10.80
N LYS A 20 12.42 -8.54 10.90
CA LYS A 20 11.44 -9.51 11.42
C LYS A 20 10.94 -10.45 10.32
N GLU A 21 10.91 -11.75 10.61
CA GLU A 21 10.27 -12.76 9.76
C GLU A 21 8.75 -12.71 9.86
N PHE A 22 8.22 -12.37 11.04
CA PHE A 22 6.80 -12.25 11.30
C PHE A 22 6.47 -10.92 11.98
N LEU A 23 5.40 -10.30 11.52
CA LEU A 23 4.85 -9.07 12.09
C LEU A 23 3.33 -9.11 12.04
N MET A 24 2.67 -8.65 13.11
CA MET A 24 1.22 -8.58 13.12
C MET A 24 0.73 -7.44 12.22
N PRO A 25 -0.36 -7.62 11.44
CA PRO A 25 -0.88 -6.57 10.56
C PRO A 25 -1.16 -5.23 11.25
N ILE A 26 -1.58 -5.27 12.51
CA ILE A 26 -1.83 -4.06 13.31
C ILE A 26 -0.57 -3.23 13.53
N GLU A 27 0.62 -3.85 13.59
CA GLU A 27 1.88 -3.15 13.76
C GLU A 27 2.26 -2.38 12.48
N GLU A 28 2.04 -2.98 11.31
CA GLU A 28 2.23 -2.34 10.00
C GLU A 28 1.31 -1.13 9.85
N ILE A 29 0.01 -1.34 10.12
CA ILE A 29 -1.02 -0.31 10.01
C ILE A 29 -0.72 0.84 10.97
N ARG A 30 -0.35 0.53 12.22
CA ARG A 30 -0.01 1.54 13.22
C ARG A 30 1.18 2.40 12.77
N LEU A 31 2.27 1.78 12.31
CA LEU A 31 3.45 2.54 11.89
C LEU A 31 3.17 3.36 10.61
N GLY A 32 2.43 2.80 9.66
CA GLY A 32 2.01 3.54 8.45
C GLY A 32 1.18 4.78 8.80
N ASN A 33 0.21 4.63 9.71
CA ASN A 33 -0.59 5.75 10.21
C ASN A 33 0.29 6.79 10.92
N GLN A 34 1.25 6.36 11.75
CA GLN A 34 2.17 7.26 12.45
C GLN A 34 3.01 8.10 11.47
N PHE A 35 3.48 7.52 10.36
CA PHE A 35 4.12 8.29 9.29
C PHE A 35 3.16 9.31 8.66
N ALA A 36 1.95 8.89 8.29
CA ALA A 36 0.96 9.80 7.69
C ALA A 36 0.57 10.97 8.62
N GLU A 37 0.49 10.73 9.93
CA GLU A 37 0.20 11.74 10.96
C GLU A 37 1.26 12.85 11.05
N LEU A 38 2.47 12.65 10.52
CA LEU A 38 3.48 13.70 10.44
C LEU A 38 3.04 14.85 9.52
N LYS A 39 2.18 14.57 8.53
CA LYS A 39 1.59 15.53 7.56
C LYS A 39 2.60 16.42 6.82
N ASP A 40 3.88 16.05 6.83
CA ASP A 40 4.96 16.75 6.14
C ASP A 40 5.41 15.90 4.96
N ILE A 41 4.87 16.20 3.78
CA ILE A 41 5.08 15.42 2.56
C ILE A 41 6.55 15.41 2.15
N GLU A 42 7.24 16.54 2.22
CA GLU A 42 8.65 16.64 1.82
C GLU A 42 9.55 15.83 2.76
N LEU A 43 9.25 15.88 4.06
CA LEU A 43 9.95 15.07 5.03
C LEU A 43 9.70 13.57 4.81
N LEU A 44 8.46 13.17 4.52
CA LEU A 44 8.12 11.78 4.23
C LEU A 44 8.79 11.29 2.94
N LYS A 45 8.72 12.06 1.85
CA LYS A 45 9.36 11.70 0.58
C LYS A 45 10.86 11.48 0.74
N LYS A 46 11.54 12.43 1.40
CA LYS A 46 12.99 12.34 1.67
C LYS A 46 13.40 11.07 2.40
N ASN A 47 12.53 10.53 3.25
CA ASN A 47 12.86 9.40 4.13
C ASN A 47 12.25 8.08 3.67
N LEU A 48 11.12 8.07 2.96
CA LEU A 48 10.39 6.85 2.58
C LEU A 48 10.53 6.50 1.09
N LEU A 49 10.76 7.47 0.21
CA LEU A 49 10.95 7.22 -1.23
C LEU A 49 12.39 6.85 -1.61
N VAL A 50 13.24 6.56 -0.62
CA VAL A 50 14.60 6.08 -0.88
C VAL A 50 14.58 4.63 -1.36
N ASP A 51 15.47 4.33 -2.31
CA ASP A 51 15.51 3.03 -3.00
C ASP A 51 15.57 1.84 -2.05
N LYS A 52 16.34 1.96 -0.96
CA LYS A 52 16.48 0.92 0.07
C LYS A 52 15.14 0.47 0.67
N TYR A 53 14.14 1.33 0.71
CA TYR A 53 12.83 1.02 1.27
C TYR A 53 11.82 0.60 0.21
N LEU A 54 11.82 1.27 -0.95
CA LEU A 54 10.92 0.91 -2.05
C LEU A 54 11.26 -0.45 -2.67
N ASN A 55 12.51 -0.89 -2.60
CA ASN A 55 12.97 -2.21 -3.06
C ASN A 55 13.32 -3.16 -1.91
N HIS A 56 12.82 -2.89 -0.70
CA HIS A 56 13.22 -3.69 0.46
C HIS A 56 12.80 -5.16 0.31
N LYS A 57 13.70 -6.09 0.70
CA LYS A 57 13.46 -7.55 0.61
C LYS A 57 12.24 -7.98 1.43
N ASN A 58 12.05 -7.35 2.59
CA ASN A 58 10.96 -7.63 3.51
C ASN A 58 9.73 -6.83 3.10
N PHE A 59 8.64 -7.52 2.76
CA PHE A 59 7.42 -6.86 2.30
C PHE A 59 6.74 -6.01 3.38
N HIS A 60 6.96 -6.30 4.67
CA HIS A 60 6.42 -5.52 5.77
C HIS A 60 6.85 -4.04 5.69
N VAL A 61 8.12 -3.79 5.32
CA VAL A 61 8.65 -2.43 5.11
C VAL A 61 7.90 -1.72 3.98
N LYS A 62 7.76 -2.39 2.84
CA LYS A 62 7.06 -1.84 1.66
C LYS A 62 5.59 -1.57 1.97
N ARG A 63 4.94 -2.46 2.71
CA ARG A 63 3.53 -2.32 3.11
C ARG A 63 3.31 -1.13 4.05
N VAL A 64 4.18 -0.93 5.04
CA VAL A 64 4.13 0.27 5.91
C VAL A 64 4.15 1.55 5.09
N ILE A 65 4.99 1.61 4.05
CA ILE A 65 5.10 2.78 3.17
C ILE A 65 3.84 2.96 2.33
N ALA A 66 3.31 1.87 1.74
CA ALA A 66 2.06 1.90 1.00
C ALA A 66 0.89 2.42 1.86
N ILE A 67 0.79 1.95 3.11
CA ILE A 67 -0.20 2.42 4.08
C ILE A 67 0.00 3.90 4.40
N ALA A 68 1.24 4.33 4.65
CA ALA A 68 1.55 5.72 4.95
C ALA A 68 1.12 6.65 3.82
N PHE A 69 1.43 6.31 2.57
CA PHE A 69 1.05 7.13 1.41
C PHE A 69 -0.45 7.14 1.12
N ARG A 70 -1.13 6.00 1.31
CA ARG A 70 -2.60 5.96 1.26
C ARG A 70 -3.23 6.89 2.28
N ARG A 71 -2.77 6.82 3.52
CA ARG A 71 -3.31 7.63 4.64
C ARG A 71 -2.91 9.09 4.60
N LEU A 72 -1.88 9.44 3.84
CA LEU A 72 -1.47 10.83 3.63
C LEU A 72 -2.46 11.58 2.71
N GLU A 73 -3.20 10.85 1.86
CA GLU A 73 -4.21 11.38 0.93
C GLU A 73 -3.65 12.46 -0.03
N LYS A 74 -2.36 12.35 -0.39
CA LYS A 74 -1.67 13.23 -1.34
C LYS A 74 -1.62 12.62 -2.73
N PHE A 75 -2.81 12.33 -3.24
CA PHE A 75 -3.02 11.59 -4.48
C PHE A 75 -2.54 12.30 -5.75
N ASP A 76 -2.26 13.60 -5.68
CA ASP A 76 -1.74 14.42 -6.77
C ASP A 76 -0.20 14.49 -6.81
N ASP A 77 0.50 14.01 -5.77
CA ASP A 77 1.97 14.02 -5.75
C ASP A 77 2.54 12.97 -6.72
N LEU A 78 3.37 13.44 -7.65
CA LEU A 78 3.92 12.61 -8.72
C LEU A 78 4.87 11.53 -8.20
N GLU A 79 5.69 11.83 -7.20
CA GLU A 79 6.69 10.90 -6.68
C GLU A 79 6.01 9.77 -5.90
N ILE A 80 5.00 10.11 -5.09
CA ILE A 80 4.17 9.13 -4.39
C ILE A 80 3.42 8.25 -5.40
N ASN A 81 2.79 8.85 -6.41
CA ASN A 81 2.12 8.09 -7.46
C ASN A 81 3.05 7.11 -8.18
N ASN A 82 4.28 7.53 -8.48
CA ASN A 82 5.26 6.65 -9.11
C ASN A 82 5.66 5.48 -8.20
N ALA A 83 5.81 5.71 -6.89
CA ALA A 83 6.07 4.65 -5.93
C ALA A 83 4.90 3.66 -5.82
N MET A 84 3.66 4.16 -5.77
CA MET A 84 2.47 3.30 -5.72
C MET A 84 2.28 2.51 -7.02
N LYS A 85 2.58 3.09 -8.19
CA LYS A 85 2.61 2.38 -9.48
C LYS A 85 3.62 1.23 -9.47
N LYS A 86 4.78 1.42 -8.85
CA LYS A 86 5.78 0.36 -8.68
C LYS A 86 5.24 -0.78 -7.80
N PHE A 87 4.57 -0.45 -6.71
CA PHE A 87 3.96 -1.43 -5.80
C PHE A 87 2.83 -2.26 -6.42
N LEU A 88 2.18 -1.81 -7.49
CA LEU A 88 1.24 -2.65 -8.25
C LEU A 88 1.89 -3.90 -8.87
N ASN A 89 3.21 -3.90 -9.04
CA ASN A 89 3.97 -5.02 -9.59
C ASN A 89 4.78 -5.75 -8.51
N ASP A 90 4.49 -5.51 -7.22
CA ASP A 90 5.22 -6.15 -6.13
C ASP A 90 4.89 -7.66 -6.07
N PRO A 91 5.86 -8.54 -5.81
CA PRO A 91 5.58 -9.96 -5.60
C PRO A 91 4.72 -10.25 -4.37
N ALA A 92 4.66 -9.34 -3.40
CA ALA A 92 3.85 -9.51 -2.20
C ALA A 92 2.44 -8.94 -2.39
N HIS A 93 1.43 -9.81 -2.43
CA HIS A 93 0.04 -9.41 -2.68
C HIS A 93 -0.53 -8.41 -1.67
N TRP A 94 -0.05 -8.39 -0.42
CA TRP A 94 -0.45 -7.35 0.54
C TRP A 94 0.04 -5.95 0.17
N VAL A 95 1.22 -5.85 -0.44
CA VAL A 95 1.75 -4.56 -0.94
C VAL A 95 0.92 -4.12 -2.14
N VAL A 96 0.61 -5.04 -3.06
CA VAL A 96 -0.26 -4.78 -4.21
C VAL A 96 -1.66 -4.36 -3.76
N TYR A 97 -2.24 -5.03 -2.77
CA TYR A 97 -3.54 -4.69 -2.18
C TYR A 97 -3.61 -3.24 -1.70
N ASP A 98 -2.64 -2.80 -0.88
CA ASP A 98 -2.59 -1.42 -0.39
C ASP A 98 -2.35 -0.41 -1.53
N ALA A 99 -1.64 -0.81 -2.59
CA ALA A 99 -1.46 0.01 -3.80
C ALA A 99 -2.74 0.16 -4.64
N ILE A 100 -3.50 -0.93 -4.83
CA ILE A 100 -4.81 -0.86 -5.50
C ILE A 100 -5.75 0.05 -4.69
N TRP A 101 -5.79 -0.12 -3.37
CA TRP A 101 -6.64 0.70 -2.51
C TRP A 101 -6.28 2.19 -2.61
N TYR A 102 -4.99 2.53 -2.61
CA TYR A 102 -4.55 3.91 -2.88
C TYR A 102 -5.15 4.46 -4.19
N PHE A 103 -5.13 3.70 -5.28
CA PHE A 103 -5.66 4.15 -6.58
C PHE A 103 -7.19 4.20 -6.64
N LYS A 104 -7.87 3.35 -5.86
CA LYS A 104 -9.31 3.44 -5.63
C LYS A 104 -9.68 4.75 -4.95
N GLU A 105 -9.00 5.07 -3.84
CA GLU A 105 -9.25 6.31 -3.07
C GLU A 105 -8.84 7.56 -3.85
N SER A 106 -7.78 7.48 -4.66
CA SER A 106 -7.37 8.57 -5.55
C SER A 106 -8.34 8.81 -6.71
N LYS A 107 -9.32 7.93 -6.93
CA LYS A 107 -10.22 7.92 -8.11
C LYS A 107 -9.44 8.03 -9.42
N THR A 108 -8.38 7.23 -9.55
CA THR A 108 -7.51 7.31 -10.73
C THR A 108 -8.29 6.99 -12.02
N VAL A 109 -7.96 7.70 -13.09
CA VAL A 109 -8.47 7.46 -14.45
C VAL A 109 -7.35 7.11 -15.44
N ASP A 110 -6.14 6.84 -14.92
CA ASP A 110 -4.99 6.45 -15.71
C ASP A 110 -5.24 5.05 -16.32
N LYS A 111 -5.36 4.99 -17.64
CA LYS A 111 -5.63 3.75 -18.39
C LYS A 111 -4.61 2.66 -18.12
N ASN A 112 -3.35 3.00 -17.89
CA ASN A 112 -2.31 2.00 -17.62
C ASN A 112 -2.52 1.36 -16.25
N ILE A 113 -2.89 2.16 -15.25
CA ILE A 113 -3.22 1.64 -13.92
C ILE A 113 -4.47 0.77 -13.99
N ILE A 114 -5.51 1.23 -14.69
CA ILE A 114 -6.75 0.46 -14.89
C ILE A 114 -6.43 -0.89 -15.54
N GLN A 115 -5.61 -0.91 -16.60
CA GLN A 115 -5.22 -2.17 -17.26
C GLN A 115 -4.47 -3.14 -16.34
N ILE A 116 -3.60 -2.62 -15.47
CA ILE A 116 -2.91 -3.44 -14.47
C ILE A 116 -3.91 -4.04 -13.48
N ILE A 117 -4.84 -3.22 -12.97
CA ILE A 117 -5.88 -3.67 -12.03
C ILE A 117 -6.81 -4.70 -12.71
N GLU A 118 -7.17 -4.49 -13.98
CA GLU A 118 -7.92 -5.47 -14.78
C GLU A 118 -7.19 -6.81 -14.90
N ASN A 119 -5.87 -6.82 -15.11
CA ASN A 119 -5.09 -8.06 -15.19
C ASN A 119 -5.00 -8.78 -13.83
N LEU A 120 -4.95 -8.02 -12.73
CA LEU A 120 -4.97 -8.56 -11.37
C LEU A 120 -6.35 -9.17 -11.03
N SER A 121 -7.42 -8.52 -11.50
CA SER A 121 -8.82 -8.97 -11.40
C SER A 121 -9.12 -10.18 -12.30
N ALA A 122 -8.75 -10.16 -13.59
CA ALA A 122 -9.18 -11.13 -14.60
C ALA A 122 -8.70 -12.57 -14.37
N ASN A 123 -7.74 -12.78 -13.47
CA ASN A 123 -7.31 -14.12 -13.04
C ASN A 123 -8.16 -14.65 -11.86
N THR A 124 -9.43 -14.26 -11.78
CA THR A 124 -10.36 -14.65 -10.71
C THR A 124 -11.20 -15.85 -11.12
N ALA A 125 -11.00 -16.95 -10.40
CA ALA A 125 -12.04 -17.90 -10.11
C ALA A 125 -12.30 -17.82 -8.60
N LEU A 126 -12.68 -16.62 -8.10
CA LEU A 126 -13.20 -16.54 -6.74
C LEU A 126 -14.53 -17.30 -6.72
N THR A 127 -14.72 -18.17 -5.73
CA THR A 127 -15.99 -18.88 -5.60
C THR A 127 -17.08 -17.92 -5.13
N GLU A 128 -18.36 -18.24 -5.39
CA GLU A 128 -19.48 -17.45 -4.86
C GLU A 128 -19.42 -17.32 -3.33
N GLU A 129 -18.88 -18.32 -2.64
CA GLU A 129 -18.65 -18.30 -1.20
C GLU A 129 -17.63 -17.21 -0.80
N GLN A 130 -16.50 -17.11 -1.51
CA GLN A 130 -15.49 -16.08 -1.27
C GLN A 130 -16.01 -14.66 -1.57
N LEU A 131 -16.92 -14.52 -2.53
CA LEU A 131 -17.57 -13.25 -2.84
C LEU A 131 -18.61 -12.84 -1.79
N GLN A 132 -19.15 -13.79 -1.02
CA GLN A 132 -20.13 -13.55 0.05
C GLN A 132 -19.47 -13.31 1.42
N GLU A 133 -18.16 -13.52 1.55
CA GLU A 133 -17.43 -13.22 2.78
C GLU A 133 -17.52 -11.72 3.10
N THR A 134 -18.03 -11.39 4.28
CA THR A 134 -18.10 -10.00 4.79
C THR A 134 -16.82 -9.57 5.50
N SER A 135 -15.85 -10.47 5.62
CA SER A 135 -14.58 -10.27 6.31
C SER A 135 -13.41 -10.57 5.37
N PRO A 136 -12.28 -9.83 5.50
CA PRO A 136 -11.07 -10.10 4.73
C PRO A 136 -10.60 -11.55 4.91
N SER A 137 -10.29 -12.23 3.81
CA SER A 137 -9.73 -13.58 3.83
C SER A 137 -8.37 -13.60 4.54
N SER A 138 -7.93 -14.77 5.03
CA SER A 138 -6.54 -14.93 5.49
C SER A 138 -5.55 -15.00 4.33
N ASP A 139 -6.01 -15.31 3.11
CA ASP A 139 -5.17 -15.36 1.91
C ASP A 139 -4.97 -13.96 1.32
N PRO A 140 -3.74 -13.43 1.27
CA PRO A 140 -3.43 -12.12 0.70
C PRO A 140 -3.84 -12.00 -0.78
N THR A 141 -3.80 -13.12 -1.51
CA THR A 141 -4.16 -13.20 -2.93
C THR A 141 -5.63 -12.94 -3.15
N VAL A 142 -6.48 -13.53 -2.31
CA VAL A 142 -7.94 -13.34 -2.37
C VAL A 142 -8.29 -11.88 -2.11
N ASN A 143 -7.70 -11.29 -1.05
CA ASN A 143 -7.93 -9.88 -0.72
C ASN A 143 -7.48 -8.93 -1.83
N MET A 144 -6.29 -9.14 -2.39
CA MET A 144 -5.78 -8.33 -3.51
C MET A 144 -6.72 -8.37 -4.71
N LYS A 145 -7.20 -9.56 -5.10
CA LYS A 145 -8.14 -9.73 -6.21
C LYS A 145 -9.48 -9.05 -5.94
N TRP A 146 -10.04 -9.27 -4.76
CA TRP A 146 -11.30 -8.64 -4.34
C TRP A 146 -11.20 -7.10 -4.37
N MET A 147 -10.09 -6.53 -3.89
CA MET A 147 -9.84 -5.09 -3.96
C MET A 147 -9.70 -4.60 -5.41
N ALA A 148 -9.09 -5.40 -6.31
CA ALA A 148 -9.01 -5.07 -7.73
C ALA A 148 -10.42 -5.00 -8.36
N ASP A 149 -11.26 -6.01 -8.10
CA ASP A 149 -12.65 -6.06 -8.58
C ASP A 149 -13.45 -4.85 -8.08
N GLU A 150 -13.42 -4.60 -6.78
CA GLU A 150 -14.13 -3.49 -6.14
C GLU A 150 -13.66 -2.14 -6.69
N THR A 151 -12.36 -2.00 -6.98
CA THR A 151 -11.80 -0.79 -7.57
C THR A 151 -12.32 -0.56 -8.99
N LEU A 152 -12.34 -1.60 -9.82
CA LEU A 152 -12.87 -1.50 -11.20
C LEU A 152 -14.37 -1.19 -11.21
N GLU A 153 -15.15 -1.77 -10.29
CA GLU A 153 -16.55 -1.41 -10.13
C GLU A 153 -16.74 0.05 -9.72
N SER A 154 -15.88 0.58 -8.84
CA SER A 154 -15.95 1.97 -8.40
C SER A 154 -15.60 2.98 -9.50
N ILE A 155 -14.73 2.60 -10.46
CA ILE A 155 -14.33 3.45 -11.59
C ILE A 155 -15.38 3.45 -12.71
N LYS A 156 -16.17 2.38 -12.85
CA LYS A 156 -17.22 2.25 -13.87
C LYS A 156 -18.51 3.03 -13.56
N LYS A 157 -18.72 3.44 -12.31
CA LYS A 157 -19.90 4.18 -11.84
C LYS A 157 -19.70 5.69 -11.93
#